data_AF-R8BXM0-F1
#
_entry.id   AF-R8BXM0-F1
#
_cell.length_a   1.000
_cell.length_b   1.000
_cell.length_c   1.000
_cell.angle_alpha   90.00
_cell.angle_beta   90.00
_cell.angle_gamma   90.00
#
_symmetry.space_group_name_H-M   'P 1'
#
loop_
_entity.id
_entity.type
_entity.pdbx_description
1 polymer ?
#
loop_
_entity_poly.entity_id
_entity_poly.type
_entity_poly.pdbx_seq_one_letter_code
_entity_poly.pdbx_strand_id
1 'polypeptide(L)'
;MRATAVRTMIPTTSFNSQADFDTDWNYLYPWGSDHNGGARMDKAHVKFSGGTLTLTAQKVSGQAPASHGGQSIPINYLSGAIHAKEHFNVSKGGGYDFTGEFKATTTKGTWPAFWLTAVNGWPPEIDMAEWKGSGKISFNTFNTSSQVAAKDVTYPTPSNFHKIKCEVRDINGRDVSVKFYMDDTLITTQVGGGFFGKPMYL
;
A
#
# COMPACT_ATOMS: atom_id res chain seq x y z
N MET A 1 23.88 7.77 11.65
CA MET A 1 24.17 6.77 10.60
C MET A 1 22.86 6.14 10.17
N ARG A 2 22.52 6.11 8.88
CA ARG A 2 21.38 5.32 8.39
C ARG A 2 21.74 3.84 8.61
N ALA A 3 20.88 3.07 9.27
CA ALA A 3 21.09 1.64 9.39
C ALA A 3 21.09 1.02 7.98
N THR A 4 22.14 0.30 7.61
CA THR A 4 22.21 -0.40 6.33
C THR A 4 21.24 -1.57 6.35
N ALA A 5 20.45 -1.73 5.29
CA ALA A 5 19.57 -2.89 5.15
C ALA A 5 20.41 -4.17 5.14
N VAL A 6 20.04 -5.14 6.00
CA VAL A 6 20.75 -6.42 6.09
C VAL A 6 20.42 -7.32 4.89
N ARG A 7 19.23 -7.15 4.31
CA ARG A 7 18.75 -7.84 3.12
C ARG A 7 17.73 -6.96 2.39
N THR A 8 17.72 -7.01 1.07
CA THR A 8 16.64 -6.47 0.23
C THR A 8 15.65 -7.58 -0.08
N MET A 9 14.37 -7.38 0.24
CA MET A 9 13.32 -8.37 -0.02
C MET A 9 12.78 -8.24 -1.45
N ILE A 10 12.43 -7.00 -1.85
CA ILE A 10 11.98 -6.67 -3.20
C ILE A 10 12.95 -5.62 -3.75
N PRO A 11 13.67 -5.90 -4.85
CA PRO A 11 14.62 -4.95 -5.42
C PRO A 11 13.91 -3.81 -6.17
N THR A 12 14.59 -2.67 -6.30
CA THR A 12 14.11 -1.53 -7.11
C THR A 12 13.98 -1.87 -8.59
N THR A 13 14.61 -2.96 -9.04
CA THR A 13 14.53 -3.48 -10.41
C THR A 13 13.28 -4.32 -10.66
N SER A 14 12.42 -4.57 -9.66
CA SER A 14 11.25 -5.46 -9.77
C SER A 14 10.20 -5.01 -10.81
N PHE A 15 10.34 -3.83 -11.41
CA PHE A 15 9.51 -3.34 -12.52
C PHE A 15 10.26 -3.13 -13.84
N ASN A 16 11.48 -3.67 -13.98
CA ASN A 16 12.27 -3.53 -15.20
C ASN A 16 11.77 -4.40 -16.36
N SER A 17 11.20 -5.57 -16.06
CA SER A 17 10.67 -6.51 -17.04
C SER A 17 9.53 -7.35 -16.47
N GLN A 18 8.83 -8.10 -17.32
CA GLN A 18 7.82 -9.07 -16.87
C GLN A 18 8.44 -10.15 -15.97
N ALA A 19 9.67 -10.60 -16.27
CA ALA A 19 10.34 -11.62 -15.45
C ALA A 19 10.72 -11.09 -14.06
N ASP A 20 11.17 -9.83 -13.98
CA ASP A 20 11.44 -9.17 -12.70
C ASP A 20 10.14 -9.00 -11.90
N PHE A 21 9.07 -8.56 -12.57
CA PHE A 21 7.75 -8.45 -11.95
C PHE A 21 7.26 -9.80 -11.41
N ASP A 22 7.31 -10.84 -12.25
CA ASP A 22 6.85 -12.19 -11.89
C ASP A 22 7.72 -12.84 -10.81
N THR A 23 8.89 -12.30 -10.49
CA THR A 23 9.72 -12.80 -9.38
C THR A 23 9.13 -12.39 -8.03
N ASP A 24 8.69 -11.13 -7.91
CA ASP A 24 8.33 -10.52 -6.62
C ASP A 24 6.84 -10.28 -6.43
N TRP A 25 6.06 -10.19 -7.52
CA TRP A 25 4.70 -9.67 -7.51
C TRP A 25 3.68 -10.62 -8.12
N ASN A 26 2.46 -10.55 -7.60
CA ASN A 26 1.25 -11.09 -8.20
C ASN A 26 0.33 -9.94 -8.62
N TYR A 27 -0.55 -10.20 -9.59
CA TYR A 27 -1.63 -9.27 -9.92
C TYR A 27 -2.76 -9.34 -8.88
N LEU A 28 -3.60 -8.30 -8.88
CA LEU A 28 -4.80 -8.13 -8.05
C LEU A 28 -4.49 -7.93 -6.56
N TYR A 29 -5.54 -7.77 -5.74
CA TYR A 29 -5.41 -7.88 -4.29
C TYR A 29 -5.14 -9.34 -3.91
N PRO A 30 -4.59 -9.60 -2.70
CA PRO A 30 -4.38 -10.97 -2.22
C PRO A 30 -5.66 -11.83 -2.20
N TRP A 31 -6.84 -11.22 -2.15
CA TRP A 31 -8.16 -11.89 -2.16
C TRP A 31 -8.93 -11.75 -3.48
N GLY A 32 -8.33 -11.25 -4.54
CA GLY A 32 -8.96 -11.15 -5.87
C GLY A 32 -9.14 -9.71 -6.37
N SER A 33 -10.15 -9.49 -7.20
CA SER A 33 -10.25 -8.28 -8.03
C SER A 33 -10.94 -7.09 -7.37
N ASP A 34 -11.73 -7.33 -6.34
CA ASP A 34 -12.67 -6.33 -5.80
C ASP A 34 -12.34 -6.01 -4.34
N HIS A 35 -12.64 -4.79 -3.92
CA HIS A 35 -12.49 -4.32 -2.54
C HIS A 35 -13.67 -3.43 -2.14
N ASN A 36 -13.44 -2.33 -1.43
CA ASN A 36 -14.46 -1.43 -0.88
C ASN A 36 -14.76 -0.23 -1.80
N GLY A 37 -14.16 -0.20 -3.00
CA GLY A 37 -14.30 0.87 -4.00
C GLY A 37 -15.09 0.44 -5.24
N GLY A 38 -15.56 1.42 -6.01
CA GLY A 38 -16.32 1.21 -7.27
C GLY A 38 -15.46 0.84 -8.49
N ALA A 39 -14.25 0.31 -8.26
CA ALA A 39 -13.33 -0.13 -9.29
C ALA A 39 -13.02 -1.63 -9.13
N ARG A 40 -12.95 -2.34 -10.25
CA ARG A 40 -12.52 -3.75 -10.32
C ARG A 40 -11.10 -3.81 -10.88
N MET A 41 -10.24 -4.59 -10.23
CA MET A 41 -8.85 -4.72 -10.62
C MET A 41 -8.67 -5.78 -11.71
N ASP A 42 -7.82 -5.51 -12.70
CA ASP A 42 -7.41 -6.49 -13.69
C ASP A 42 -5.94 -6.31 -14.13
N LYS A 43 -5.41 -7.31 -14.84
CA LYS A 43 -4.04 -7.30 -15.36
C LYS A 43 -3.83 -6.30 -16.51
N ALA A 44 -4.85 -5.99 -17.31
CA ALA A 44 -4.73 -5.11 -18.47
C ALA A 44 -4.46 -3.64 -18.08
N HIS A 45 -4.86 -3.26 -16.86
CA HIS A 45 -4.64 -1.94 -16.27
C HIS A 45 -3.35 -1.83 -15.44
N VAL A 46 -2.49 -2.87 -15.50
CA VAL A 46 -1.16 -2.89 -14.90
C VAL A 46 -0.12 -2.96 -16.02
N LYS A 47 0.71 -1.93 -16.14
CA LYS A 47 1.78 -1.87 -17.15
C LYS A 47 3.08 -1.46 -16.50
N PHE A 48 4.20 -1.98 -16.97
CA PHE A 48 5.52 -1.51 -16.57
C PHE A 48 6.34 -1.15 -17.81
N SER A 49 7.06 -0.04 -17.73
CA SER A 49 7.92 0.46 -18.79
C SER A 49 9.00 1.35 -18.19
N GLY A 50 10.25 1.17 -18.62
CA GLY A 50 11.38 1.99 -18.16
C GLY A 50 11.58 1.93 -16.64
N GLY A 51 11.37 0.77 -16.01
CA GLY A 51 11.49 0.58 -14.57
C GLY A 51 10.34 1.18 -13.74
N THR A 52 9.27 1.66 -14.39
CA THR A 52 8.10 2.24 -13.70
C THR A 52 6.86 1.37 -13.91
N LEU A 53 6.19 0.99 -12.82
CA LEU A 53 4.84 0.43 -12.86
C LEU A 53 3.79 1.53 -12.94
N THR A 54 2.81 1.39 -13.82
CA THR A 54 1.67 2.28 -14.01
C THR A 54 0.38 1.50 -13.80
N LEU A 55 -0.43 1.97 -12.84
CA LEU A 55 -1.80 1.51 -12.61
C LEU A 55 -2.76 2.54 -13.22
N THR A 56 -3.61 2.12 -14.14
CA THR A 56 -4.51 3.05 -14.86
C THR A 56 -5.95 2.82 -14.44
N ALA A 57 -6.63 3.85 -13.93
CA ALA A 57 -8.06 3.80 -13.74
C ALA A 57 -8.79 4.21 -15.03
N GLN A 58 -9.73 3.38 -15.49
CA GLN A 58 -10.52 3.59 -16.68
C GLN A 58 -12.02 3.52 -16.35
N LYS A 59 -12.79 4.53 -16.75
CA LYS A 59 -14.25 4.47 -16.64
C LYS A 59 -14.82 3.44 -17.63
N VAL A 60 -15.73 2.61 -17.14
CA VAL A 60 -16.42 1.58 -17.93
C VAL A 60 -17.90 1.52 -17.58
N SER A 61 -18.67 0.74 -18.33
CA SER A 61 -20.06 0.42 -18.04
C SER A 61 -20.29 -1.09 -18.18
N GLY A 62 -21.41 -1.59 -17.62
CA GLY A 62 -21.84 -2.97 -17.80
C GLY A 62 -21.09 -4.01 -16.95
N GLN A 63 -20.26 -3.58 -15.99
CA GLN A 63 -19.64 -4.51 -15.04
C GLN A 63 -20.65 -5.03 -14.03
N ALA A 64 -20.58 -6.32 -13.71
CA ALA A 64 -21.34 -6.87 -12.59
C ALA A 64 -20.91 -6.19 -11.27
N PRO A 65 -21.86 -5.91 -10.35
CA PRO A 65 -21.54 -5.32 -9.07
C PRO A 65 -20.61 -6.22 -8.26
N ALA A 66 -19.80 -5.62 -7.40
CA ALA A 66 -19.01 -6.33 -6.40
C ALA A 66 -19.80 -6.48 -5.09
N SER A 67 -19.33 -7.36 -4.21
CA SER A 67 -19.82 -7.42 -2.84
C SER A 67 -18.69 -7.23 -1.83
N HIS A 68 -18.89 -6.34 -0.87
CA HIS A 68 -17.93 -6.12 0.21
C HIS A 68 -18.67 -5.66 1.47
N GLY A 69 -18.32 -6.21 2.64
CA GLY A 69 -18.97 -5.87 3.91
C GLY A 69 -20.49 -6.08 3.94
N GLY A 70 -21.02 -7.02 3.15
CA GLY A 70 -22.47 -7.25 3.00
C GLY A 70 -23.19 -6.24 2.12
N GLN A 71 -22.47 -5.32 1.46
CA GLN A 71 -23.03 -4.32 0.55
C GLN A 71 -22.76 -4.70 -0.91
N SER A 72 -23.70 -4.33 -1.79
CA SER A 72 -23.52 -4.40 -3.25
C SER A 72 -22.92 -3.08 -3.73
N ILE A 73 -21.79 -3.15 -4.44
CA ILE A 73 -21.03 -1.99 -4.90
C ILE A 73 -21.08 -1.94 -6.43
N PRO A 74 -21.66 -0.88 -7.03
CA PRO A 74 -21.61 -0.69 -8.48
C PRO A 74 -20.17 -0.52 -8.97
N ILE A 75 -19.77 -1.34 -9.94
CA ILE A 75 -18.46 -1.21 -10.60
C ILE A 75 -18.61 -0.35 -11.85
N ASN A 76 -18.01 0.84 -11.82
CA ASN A 76 -18.03 1.79 -12.94
C ASN A 76 -16.61 2.07 -13.48
N TYR A 77 -15.61 1.39 -12.93
CA TYR A 77 -14.21 1.59 -13.27
C TYR A 77 -13.48 0.25 -13.31
N LEU A 78 -12.52 0.14 -14.21
CA LEU A 78 -11.45 -0.87 -14.14
C LEU A 78 -10.17 -0.18 -13.70
N SER A 79 -9.31 -0.89 -12.97
CA SER A 79 -8.01 -0.39 -12.53
C SER A 79 -7.02 -1.55 -12.35
N GLY A 80 -5.80 -1.25 -11.94
CA GLY A 80 -4.80 -2.24 -11.57
C GLY A 80 -4.56 -2.28 -10.06
N ALA A 81 -4.27 -3.47 -9.55
CA ALA A 81 -3.66 -3.71 -8.26
C ALA A 81 -2.61 -4.84 -8.40
N ILE A 82 -1.63 -4.83 -7.52
CA ILE A 82 -0.62 -5.89 -7.38
C ILE A 82 -0.37 -6.12 -5.89
N HIS A 83 0.16 -7.29 -5.54
CA HIS A 83 0.62 -7.57 -4.19
C HIS A 83 1.92 -8.37 -4.22
N ALA A 84 2.74 -8.23 -3.20
CA ALA A 84 3.98 -8.98 -3.08
C ALA A 84 3.70 -10.47 -2.88
N LYS A 85 4.55 -11.34 -3.44
CA LYS A 85 4.56 -12.77 -3.14
C LYS A 85 5.09 -13.08 -1.74
N GLU A 86 5.98 -12.24 -1.25
CA GLU A 86 6.54 -12.32 0.09
C GLU A 86 5.55 -11.79 1.13
N HIS A 87 5.56 -12.40 2.32
CA HIS A 87 4.88 -11.85 3.49
C HIS A 87 5.88 -11.21 4.44
N PHE A 88 5.45 -10.14 5.11
CA PHE A 88 6.30 -9.37 6.01
C PHE A 88 5.80 -9.50 7.44
N ASN A 89 6.63 -10.02 8.35
CA ASN A 89 6.36 -10.06 9.78
C ASN A 89 7.55 -9.53 10.59
N VAL A 90 7.27 -8.65 11.54
CA VAL A 90 8.34 -8.09 12.39
C VAL A 90 8.81 -9.13 13.40
N SER A 91 10.14 -9.35 13.45
CA SER A 91 10.81 -10.23 14.40
C SER A 91 11.52 -9.42 15.49
N LYS A 92 11.91 -10.09 16.59
CA LYS A 92 12.52 -9.45 17.77
C LYS A 92 13.74 -8.61 17.41
N GLY A 93 13.72 -7.33 17.77
CA GLY A 93 14.77 -6.35 17.47
C GLY A 93 14.96 -6.03 15.98
N GLY A 94 14.08 -6.52 15.11
CA GLY A 94 14.14 -6.34 13.66
C GLY A 94 13.03 -5.45 13.12
N GLY A 95 12.85 -5.52 11.80
CA GLY A 95 11.78 -4.84 11.07
C GLY A 95 12.17 -4.52 9.62
N TYR A 96 11.36 -3.70 8.96
CA TYR A 96 11.47 -3.43 7.52
C TYR A 96 11.41 -1.95 7.21
N ASP A 97 12.14 -1.57 6.16
CA ASP A 97 11.95 -0.30 5.46
C ASP A 97 11.21 -0.58 4.17
N PHE A 98 9.97 -0.10 4.09
CA PHE A 98 9.20 -0.10 2.85
C PHE A 98 9.41 1.24 2.16
N THR A 99 9.91 1.23 0.93
CA THR A 99 10.23 2.44 0.19
C THR A 99 9.74 2.35 -1.23
N GLY A 100 9.12 3.42 -1.72
CA GLY A 100 8.76 3.57 -3.13
C GLY A 100 8.67 5.04 -3.53
N GLU A 101 8.75 5.29 -4.84
CA GLU A 101 8.52 6.60 -5.42
C GLU A 101 7.21 6.58 -6.20
N PHE A 102 6.34 7.53 -5.90
CA PHE A 102 4.97 7.53 -6.41
C PHE A 102 4.65 8.85 -7.07
N LYS A 103 4.04 8.76 -8.26
CA LYS A 103 3.34 9.84 -8.91
C LYS A 103 1.87 9.48 -8.96
N ALA A 104 1.08 10.06 -8.07
CA ALA A 104 -0.32 9.69 -7.87
C ALA A 104 -1.25 10.91 -7.99
N THR A 105 -2.46 10.70 -8.51
CA THR A 105 -3.48 11.74 -8.59
C THR A 105 -4.27 11.86 -7.28
N THR A 106 -4.72 13.08 -6.98
CA THR A 106 -5.66 13.39 -5.90
C THR A 106 -6.97 13.97 -6.46
N THR A 107 -7.30 13.60 -7.70
CA THR A 107 -8.57 13.98 -8.33
C THR A 107 -9.74 13.38 -7.58
N LYS A 108 -10.84 14.13 -7.45
CA LYS A 108 -12.05 13.64 -6.76
C LYS A 108 -12.50 12.28 -7.31
N GLY A 109 -12.66 11.30 -6.41
CA GLY A 109 -13.09 9.95 -6.73
C GLY A 109 -11.95 8.94 -6.97
N THR A 110 -10.69 9.37 -7.02
CA THR A 110 -9.54 8.46 -7.05
C THR A 110 -9.05 8.13 -5.65
N TRP A 111 -8.55 6.91 -5.46
CA TRP A 111 -7.94 6.47 -4.21
C TRP A 111 -6.75 5.52 -4.45
N PRO A 112 -5.63 6.01 -5.02
CA PRO A 112 -4.38 5.26 -5.01
C PRO A 112 -3.94 4.95 -3.56
N ALA A 113 -3.32 3.80 -3.34
CA ALA A 113 -2.85 3.38 -2.02
C ALA A 113 -1.56 2.54 -2.10
N PHE A 114 -0.75 2.63 -1.04
CA PHE A 114 0.42 1.80 -0.75
C PHE A 114 0.37 1.42 0.73
N TRP A 115 0.25 0.14 1.03
CA TRP A 115 -0.21 -0.30 2.35
C TRP A 115 0.21 -1.73 2.66
N LEU A 116 0.13 -2.10 3.93
CA LEU A 116 0.28 -3.47 4.43
C LEU A 116 -1.04 -3.91 5.04
N THR A 117 -1.42 -5.17 4.83
CA THR A 117 -2.62 -5.73 5.45
C THR A 117 -2.41 -7.18 5.89
N ALA A 118 -3.17 -7.60 6.89
CA ALA A 118 -3.04 -8.92 7.51
C ALA A 118 -3.15 -10.07 6.50
N VAL A 119 -2.29 -11.08 6.65
CA VAL A 119 -2.48 -12.37 5.95
C VAL A 119 -3.61 -13.18 6.60
N ASN A 120 -3.75 -13.08 7.91
CA ASN A 120 -4.75 -13.82 8.69
C ASN A 120 -5.60 -12.88 9.54
N GLY A 121 -6.91 -12.88 9.28
CA GLY A 121 -7.86 -11.99 9.96
C GLY A 121 -7.65 -10.54 9.57
N TRP A 122 -8.09 -9.63 10.43
CA TRP A 122 -7.83 -8.21 10.34
C TRP A 122 -8.15 -7.57 11.70
N PRO A 123 -7.34 -6.64 12.24
CA PRO A 123 -6.01 -6.18 11.77
C PRO A 123 -4.86 -7.20 11.99
N PRO A 124 -3.62 -6.94 11.53
CA PRO A 124 -2.96 -5.64 11.28
C PRO A 124 -3.25 -4.96 9.94
N GLU A 125 -3.14 -3.63 9.90
CA GLU A 125 -3.10 -2.83 8.67
C GLU A 125 -2.32 -1.52 8.88
N ILE A 126 -1.45 -1.19 7.91
CA ILE A 126 -0.63 0.01 7.87
C ILE A 126 -0.75 0.64 6.49
N ASP A 127 -1.42 1.78 6.38
CA ASP A 127 -1.47 2.55 5.14
C ASP A 127 -0.27 3.49 5.09
N MET A 128 0.75 3.08 4.35
CA MET A 128 1.98 3.85 4.17
C MET A 128 1.74 5.10 3.34
N ALA A 129 0.74 5.08 2.45
CA ALA A 129 0.22 6.26 1.78
C ALA A 129 -1.16 5.96 1.18
N GLU A 130 -2.12 6.85 1.41
CA GLU A 130 -3.37 6.90 0.68
C GLU A 130 -3.58 8.28 0.04
N TRP A 131 -3.70 8.34 -1.28
CA TRP A 131 -3.95 9.62 -1.97
C TRP A 131 -5.46 9.86 -2.06
N LYS A 132 -5.91 10.95 -1.43
CA LYS A 132 -7.34 11.27 -1.31
C LYS A 132 -7.73 12.29 -2.37
N GLY A 133 -8.94 12.11 -2.92
CA GLY A 133 -9.56 13.03 -3.88
C GLY A 133 -9.80 14.47 -3.41
N SER A 134 -9.34 14.81 -2.20
CA SER A 134 -9.38 16.14 -1.57
C SER A 134 -8.06 16.91 -1.70
N GLY A 135 -7.05 16.36 -2.40
CA GLY A 135 -5.72 16.97 -2.48
C GLY A 135 -4.75 16.56 -1.36
N LYS A 136 -5.14 15.58 -0.54
CA LYS A 136 -4.34 15.11 0.60
C LYS A 136 -3.72 13.75 0.37
N ILE A 137 -2.70 13.44 1.16
CA ILE A 137 -2.17 12.11 1.38
C ILE A 137 -2.32 11.75 2.86
N SER A 138 -2.79 10.54 3.15
CA SER A 138 -3.04 10.03 4.50
C SER A 138 -2.05 8.92 4.85
N PHE A 139 -1.64 8.88 6.13
CA PHE A 139 -0.75 7.89 6.71
C PHE A 139 -1.44 7.26 7.93
N ASN A 140 -1.75 5.97 7.88
CA ASN A 140 -2.64 5.34 8.86
C ASN A 140 -2.08 4.05 9.45
N THR A 141 -2.42 3.77 10.69
CA THR A 141 -2.24 2.46 11.34
C THR A 141 -3.56 2.07 12.00
N PHE A 142 -4.14 0.95 11.58
CA PHE A 142 -5.43 0.46 12.08
C PHE A 142 -5.21 -0.64 13.13
N ASN A 143 -5.47 -0.32 14.39
CA ASN A 143 -5.48 -1.31 15.47
C ASN A 143 -6.85 -2.00 15.59
N THR A 144 -7.91 -1.31 15.19
CA THR A 144 -9.27 -1.83 14.92
C THR A 144 -9.98 -0.88 13.93
N SER A 145 -11.24 -1.15 13.57
CA SER A 145 -12.08 -0.22 12.80
C SER A 145 -12.38 1.10 13.49
N SER A 146 -12.22 1.18 14.82
CA SER A 146 -12.48 2.38 15.63
C SER A 146 -11.23 2.94 16.32
N GLN A 147 -10.13 2.19 16.34
CA GLN A 147 -8.85 2.60 16.88
C GLN A 147 -7.85 2.77 15.74
N VAL A 148 -7.84 3.97 15.17
CA VAL A 148 -7.00 4.32 14.03
C VAL A 148 -6.13 5.51 14.40
N ALA A 149 -4.82 5.37 14.25
CA ALA A 149 -3.92 6.52 14.21
C ALA A 149 -3.86 7.00 12.76
N ALA A 150 -4.28 8.23 12.49
CA ALA A 150 -4.33 8.78 11.14
C ALA A 150 -3.65 10.15 11.10
N LYS A 151 -2.91 10.41 10.02
CA LYS A 151 -2.33 11.72 9.74
C LYS A 151 -2.53 12.08 8.28
N ASP A 152 -3.33 13.12 8.07
CA ASP A 152 -3.47 13.79 6.78
C ASP A 152 -2.45 14.92 6.64
N VAL A 153 -1.85 15.03 5.46
CA VAL A 153 -1.11 16.23 5.03
C VAL A 153 -1.49 16.58 3.59
N THR A 154 -1.23 17.81 3.17
CA THR A 154 -1.36 18.20 1.76
C THR A 154 -0.39 17.40 0.92
N TYR A 155 -0.86 16.81 -0.19
CA TYR A 155 0.02 16.12 -1.13
C TYR A 155 0.61 17.13 -2.13
N PRO A 156 1.92 17.37 -2.12
CA PRO A 156 2.54 18.32 -3.05
C PRO A 156 2.55 17.77 -4.48
N THR A 157 2.49 18.68 -5.47
CA THR A 157 2.76 18.44 -6.90
C THR A 157 2.40 17.04 -7.43
N PRO A 158 1.11 16.71 -7.61
CA PRO A 158 0.68 15.38 -8.07
C PRO A 158 1.24 14.92 -9.43
N SER A 159 1.83 15.83 -10.20
CA SER A 159 2.52 15.55 -11.47
C SER A 159 3.94 14.99 -11.30
N ASN A 160 4.52 15.06 -10.10
CA ASN A 160 5.89 14.67 -9.82
C ASN A 160 5.93 13.36 -9.00
N PHE A 161 7.08 12.69 -9.05
CA PHE A 161 7.36 11.58 -8.14
C PHE A 161 7.73 12.12 -6.76
N HIS A 162 7.14 11.50 -5.74
CA HIS A 162 7.41 11.75 -4.32
C HIS A 162 7.84 10.44 -3.66
N LYS A 163 8.84 10.52 -2.79
CA LYS A 163 9.37 9.36 -2.09
C LYS A 163 8.54 9.09 -0.84
N ILE A 164 7.95 7.91 -0.75
CA ILE A 164 7.29 7.42 0.45
C ILE A 164 8.18 6.37 1.10
N LYS A 165 8.42 6.53 2.41
CA LYS A 165 9.12 5.54 3.23
C LYS A 165 8.33 5.25 4.48
N CYS A 166 8.22 3.97 4.84
CA CYS A 166 7.71 3.52 6.12
C CYS A 166 8.74 2.63 6.82
N GLU A 167 9.13 3.01 8.05
CA GLU A 167 9.95 2.16 8.91
C GLU A 167 9.04 1.46 9.91
N VAL A 168 8.98 0.12 9.84
CA VAL A 168 8.26 -0.71 10.81
C VAL A 168 9.29 -1.43 11.67
N ARG A 169 9.23 -1.31 13.00
CA ARG A 169 10.23 -1.88 13.93
C ARG A 169 9.58 -2.48 15.17
N ASP A 170 10.14 -3.58 15.66
CA ASP A 170 9.83 -4.09 16.99
C ASP A 170 10.20 -3.04 18.05
N ILE A 171 9.32 -2.85 19.04
CA ILE A 171 9.59 -1.98 20.19
C ILE A 171 9.53 -2.70 21.54
N ASN A 172 8.88 -3.86 21.65
CA ASN A 172 8.69 -4.54 22.93
C ASN A 172 8.34 -6.04 22.82
N GLY A 173 8.50 -6.67 21.64
CA GLY A 173 8.12 -8.05 21.39
C GLY A 173 6.62 -8.31 21.28
N ARG A 174 5.80 -7.25 21.15
CA ARG A 174 4.34 -7.30 21.05
C ARG A 174 3.79 -6.29 20.04
N ASP A 175 4.25 -5.05 20.14
CA ASP A 175 3.84 -3.91 19.34
C ASP A 175 4.96 -3.53 18.37
N VAL A 176 4.60 -2.76 17.34
CA VAL A 176 5.56 -2.21 16.38
C VAL A 176 5.46 -0.69 16.32
N SER A 177 6.60 -0.01 16.26
CA SER A 177 6.66 1.39 15.86
C SER A 177 6.53 1.48 14.34
N VAL A 178 5.74 2.44 13.87
CA VAL A 178 5.52 2.72 12.45
C VAL A 178 5.86 4.19 12.20
N LYS A 179 6.96 4.45 11.48
CA LYS A 179 7.36 5.82 11.13
C LYS A 179 7.13 6.07 9.65
N PHE A 180 6.39 7.13 9.34
CA PHE A 180 6.02 7.49 7.98
C PHE A 180 6.80 8.72 7.52
N TYR A 181 7.35 8.64 6.32
CA TYR A 181 8.14 9.70 5.71
C TYR A 181 7.63 10.00 4.31
N MET A 182 7.65 11.28 3.95
CA MET A 182 7.45 11.78 2.59
C MET A 182 8.61 12.69 2.24
N ASP A 183 9.28 12.44 1.11
CA ASP A 183 10.45 13.18 0.64
C ASP A 183 11.53 13.34 1.73
N ASP A 184 11.90 12.20 2.33
CA ASP A 184 12.87 12.07 3.43
C ASP A 184 12.51 12.84 4.73
N THR A 185 11.34 13.46 4.79
CA THR A 185 10.83 14.17 5.98
C THR A 185 9.92 13.26 6.79
N LEU A 186 10.19 13.11 8.10
CA LEU A 186 9.31 12.37 9.01
C LEU A 186 7.98 13.12 9.17
N ILE A 187 6.88 12.48 8.79
CA ILE A 187 5.53 13.03 8.87
C ILE A 187 4.89 12.70 10.22
N THR A 188 4.99 11.44 10.64
CA THR A 188 4.43 10.98 11.92
C THR A 188 5.03 9.65 12.36
N THR A 189 4.92 9.36 13.66
CA THR A 189 5.22 8.05 14.26
C THR A 189 3.94 7.54 14.92
N GLN A 190 3.56 6.31 14.60
CA GLN A 190 2.36 5.63 15.12
C GLN A 190 2.76 4.26 15.69
N VAL A 191 1.79 3.58 16.31
CA VAL A 191 1.99 2.26 16.93
C VAL A 191 0.97 1.26 16.39
N GLY A 192 1.47 0.16 15.84
CA GLY A 192 0.70 -1.04 15.53
C GLY A 192 0.67 -1.95 16.75
N GLY A 193 -0.44 -1.93 17.47
CA GLY A 193 -0.69 -2.69 18.69
C GLY A 193 -0.89 -4.17 18.40
N GLY A 194 -0.01 -5.03 18.93
CA GLY A 194 -0.08 -6.47 18.71
C GLY A 194 0.30 -6.92 17.30
N PHE A 195 1.07 -6.12 16.55
CA PHE A 195 1.47 -6.45 15.18
C PHE A 195 2.74 -7.32 15.13
N PHE A 196 3.47 -7.45 16.24
CA PHE A 196 4.67 -8.27 16.32
C PHE A 196 4.39 -9.72 15.89
N GLY A 197 5.24 -10.27 15.04
CA GLY A 197 5.11 -11.64 14.53
C GLY A 197 3.92 -11.89 13.60
N LYS A 198 3.03 -10.91 13.37
CA LYS A 198 1.89 -11.09 12.45
C LYS A 198 2.33 -10.88 11.00
N PRO A 199 2.10 -11.85 10.10
CA PRO A 199 2.41 -11.71 8.69
C PRO A 199 1.43 -10.77 7.99
N MET A 200 1.96 -9.91 7.14
CA MET A 200 1.22 -8.95 6.32
C MET A 200 1.57 -9.10 4.84
N TYR A 201 0.57 -8.96 3.98
CA TYR A 201 0.75 -8.66 2.57
C TYR A 201 1.22 -7.21 2.40
N LEU A 202 1.94 -6.97 1.30
CA LEU A 202 2.21 -5.66 0.71
C LEU A 202 1.40 -5.51 -0.57
#